data_AF-A0A950W260-F1
#
_entry.id   AF-A0A950W260-F1
#
_cell.length_a   1.000
_cell.length_b   1.000
_cell.length_c   1.000
_cell.angle_alpha   90.00
_cell.angle_beta   90.00
_cell.angle_gamma   90.00
#
_symmetry.space_group_name_H-M   'P 1'
#
loop_
_entity.id
_entity.type
_entity.pdbx_description
1 polymer ?
#
loop_
_entity_poly.entity_id
_entity_poly.type
_entity_poly.pdbx_seq_one_letter_code
_entity_poly.pdbx_strand_id
1 'polypeptide(L)'
;MARALWSGSLSFGLVNVPVALFTAVRDVDLHFHQVHEKDGAPIEIQRWCGEEDLEVPFEEITHGYELEDGREVIVTDEELDALAPRRTRTIEIEQFIDLGEVDPIYFDARGG
;
A
#
# COMPACT_ATOMS: atom_id res chain seq x y z
N MET A 1 12.54 -16.12 9.63
CA MET A 1 11.37 -16.81 9.05
C MET A 1 10.73 -15.89 8.02
N ALA A 2 10.32 -16.39 6.85
CA ALA A 2 9.62 -15.56 5.86
C ALA A 2 8.20 -15.23 6.35
N ARG A 3 7.86 -13.95 6.45
CA ARG A 3 6.50 -13.49 6.76
C ARG A 3 5.67 -13.58 5.47
N ALA A 4 4.51 -14.23 5.54
CA ALA A 4 3.58 -14.24 4.42
C ALA A 4 3.10 -12.80 4.16
N LEU A 5 3.13 -12.39 2.88
CA LEU A 5 2.57 -11.11 2.43
C LEU A 5 1.04 -11.12 2.55
N TRP A 6 0.44 -12.27 2.26
CA TRP A 6 -1.00 -12.45 2.27
C TRP A 6 -1.36 -13.91 2.57
N SER A 7 -2.52 -14.10 3.19
CA SER A 7 -3.11 -15.42 3.47
C SER A 7 -4.58 -15.40 3.06
N GLY A 8 -5.02 -16.41 2.34
CA GLY A 8 -6.40 -16.53 1.90
C GLY A 8 -6.72 -17.90 1.33
N SER A 9 -7.70 -17.96 0.44
CA SER A 9 -8.12 -19.19 -0.22
C SER A 9 -8.18 -19.02 -1.73
N LEU A 10 -7.79 -20.08 -2.45
CA LEU A 10 -8.07 -20.21 -3.88
C LEU A 10 -9.35 -21.02 -4.04
N SER A 11 -10.30 -20.52 -4.83
CA SER A 11 -11.55 -21.23 -5.14
C SER A 11 -11.67 -21.52 -6.63
N PHE A 12 -12.13 -22.72 -6.96
CA PHE A 12 -12.51 -23.08 -8.33
C PHE A 12 -13.70 -24.04 -8.28
N GLY A 13 -14.86 -23.59 -8.76
CA GLY A 13 -16.12 -24.31 -8.60
C GLY A 13 -16.47 -24.54 -7.12
N LEU A 14 -16.45 -25.80 -6.69
CA LEU A 14 -16.74 -26.22 -5.30
C LEU A 14 -15.49 -26.50 -4.46
N VAL A 15 -14.30 -26.37 -5.04
CA VAL A 15 -13.04 -26.62 -4.32
C VAL A 15 -12.54 -25.32 -3.71
N ASN A 16 -12.13 -25.37 -2.44
CA ASN A 16 -11.52 -24.26 -1.72
C ASN A 16 -10.21 -24.72 -1.06
N VAL A 17 -9.09 -24.08 -1.39
CA VAL A 17 -7.75 -24.44 -0.91
C VAL A 17 -7.12 -23.25 -0.19
N PRO A 18 -6.73 -23.37 1.09
CA PRO A 18 -6.04 -22.30 1.79
C PRO A 18 -4.61 -22.14 1.27
N VAL A 19 -4.19 -20.89 1.06
CA VAL A 19 -2.87 -20.55 0.54
C VAL A 19 -2.25 -19.37 1.27
N ALA A 20 -0.92 -19.27 1.19
CA ALA A 20 -0.16 -18.13 1.69
C ALA A 20 0.80 -17.64 0.60
N LEU A 21 0.80 -16.34 0.35
CA LEU A 21 1.68 -15.66 -0.59
C LEU A 21 2.97 -15.25 0.13
N PHE A 22 4.11 -15.57 -0.48
CA PHE A 22 5.43 -15.20 0.00
C PHE A 22 6.17 -14.40 -1.07
N THR A 23 6.98 -13.44 -0.64
CA THR A 23 7.84 -12.70 -1.56
C THR A 23 8.97 -13.62 -2.07
N ALA A 24 9.11 -13.71 -3.38
CA ALA A 24 10.19 -14.49 -4.01
C ALA A 24 11.52 -13.71 -4.03
N VAL A 25 11.43 -12.38 -4.16
CA VAL A 25 12.56 -11.45 -4.11
C VAL A 25 12.47 -10.65 -2.81
N ARG A 26 13.59 -10.44 -2.14
CA ARG A 26 13.66 -9.54 -0.99
C ARG A 26 14.48 -8.33 -1.40
N ASP A 27 13.82 -7.22 -1.68
CA ASP A 27 14.50 -5.92 -1.65
C ASP A 27 14.97 -5.68 -0.21
N VAL A 28 16.28 -5.52 -0.06
CA VAL A 28 16.88 -5.12 1.21
C VAL A 28 16.94 -3.60 1.18
N ASP A 29 15.81 -2.96 1.46
CA ASP A 29 15.77 -1.51 1.62
C ASP A 29 16.49 -1.12 2.90
N LEU A 30 17.68 -0.53 2.77
CA LEU A 30 18.38 0.11 3.88
C LEU A 30 17.56 1.32 4.33
N HIS A 31 16.94 1.22 5.51
CA HIS A 31 16.21 2.32 6.12
C HIS A 31 17.19 3.19 6.91
N PHE A 32 17.28 4.47 6.55
CA PHE A 32 18.05 5.46 7.29
C PHE A 32 17.10 6.28 8.19
N HIS A 33 17.53 6.56 9.41
CA HIS A 33 16.86 7.53 10.29
C HIS A 33 17.65 8.83 10.31
N GLN A 34 16.94 9.95 10.47
CA GLN A 34 17.57 11.26 10.54
C GLN A 34 18.22 11.44 11.91
N VAL A 35 19.48 11.86 11.90
CA VAL A 35 20.25 12.18 13.11
C VAL A 35 20.82 13.59 12.98
N HIS A 36 20.93 14.29 14.10
CA HIS A 36 21.61 15.57 14.16
C HIS A 36 23.12 15.35 13.93
N GLU A 37 23.67 16.02 12.91
CA GLU A 37 25.03 15.78 12.43
C GLU A 37 26.11 15.96 13.51
N LYS A 38 25.88 16.85 14.49
CA LYS A 38 26.88 17.22 15.49
C LYS A 38 27.01 16.24 16.65
N ASP A 39 25.91 15.63 17.08
CA ASP A 39 25.84 14.80 18.29
C ASP A 39 25.26 13.40 18.05
N GLY A 40 24.77 13.13 16.84
CA GLY A 40 24.15 11.86 16.48
C GLY A 40 22.79 11.63 17.14
N ALA A 41 22.20 12.64 17.77
CA ALA A 41 20.89 12.51 18.40
C ALA A 41 19.81 12.28 17.34
N PRO A 42 18.81 11.43 17.58
CA PRO A 42 17.71 11.22 16.64
C PRO A 42 16.89 12.50 16.47
N ILE A 43 16.50 12.80 15.23
CA ILE A 43 15.63 13.94 14.94
C ILE A 43 14.18 13.56 15.20
N GLU A 44 13.49 14.37 16.02
CA GLU A 44 12.04 14.33 16.16
C GLU A 44 11.38 15.20 15.09
N ILE A 45 10.34 14.69 14.43
CA ILE A 45 9.60 15.41 13.38
C ILE A 45 8.26 15.85 13.98
N GLN A 46 8.05 17.16 14.07
CA GLN A 46 6.79 17.77 14.49
C GLN A 46 6.09 18.39 13.27
N ARG A 47 4.75 18.33 13.23
CA ARG A 47 3.94 19.01 12.21
C ARG A 47 3.47 20.35 12.78
N TRP A 48 3.62 21.43 12.02
CA TRP A 48 3.33 22.78 12.46
C TRP A 48 2.32 23.46 11.54
N CYS A 49 1.26 24.05 12.10
CA CYS A 49 0.32 24.90 11.36
C CYS A 49 0.88 26.32 11.29
N GLY A 50 1.21 26.79 10.08
CA GLY A 50 1.73 28.14 9.89
C GLY A 50 0.72 29.27 10.14
N GLU A 51 -0.58 28.97 10.09
CA GLU A 51 -1.63 29.97 10.34
C GLU A 51 -1.92 30.15 11.84
N GLU A 52 -1.88 29.06 12.60
CA GLU A 52 -2.20 29.05 14.03
C GLU A 52 -0.96 29.09 14.94
N ASP A 53 0.23 28.99 14.34
CA ASP A 53 1.54 29.00 15.02
C ASP A 53 1.62 27.97 16.16
N LEU A 54 1.17 26.75 15.87
CA LEU A 54 1.13 25.64 16.82
C LEU A 54 1.44 24.29 16.17
N GLU A 55 1.84 23.34 17.01
CA GLU A 55 2.04 21.94 16.61
C GLU A 55 0.69 21.24 16.43
N VAL A 56 0.52 20.56 15.30
CA VAL A 56 -0.72 19.87 14.93
C VAL A 56 -0.54 18.36 15.15
N PRO A 57 -1.40 17.71 15.96
CA PRO A 57 -1.38 16.27 16.11
C PRO A 57 -1.78 15.58 14.80
N PHE A 58 -1.26 14.37 14.57
CA PHE A 58 -1.51 13.62 13.33
C PHE A 58 -3.00 13.41 13.03
N GLU A 59 -3.82 13.27 14.08
CA GLU A 59 -5.27 13.04 14.01
C GLU A 59 -6.03 14.24 13.41
N GLU A 60 -5.44 15.44 13.45
CA GLU A 60 -6.03 16.68 12.90
C GLU A 60 -5.52 16.98 11.48
N ILE A 61 -4.69 16.10 10.90
CA ILE A 61 -4.15 16.25 9.55
C ILE A 61 -4.96 15.40 8.58
N THR A 62 -5.49 16.04 7.54
CA THR A 62 -6.26 15.40 6.48
C THR A 62 -5.67 15.74 5.10
N HIS A 63 -6.07 15.02 4.06
CA HIS A 63 -5.53 15.20 2.72
C HIS A 63 -6.42 16.16 1.91
N GLY A 64 -5.87 17.27 1.43
CA GLY A 64 -6.52 18.15 0.45
C GLY A 64 -6.15 17.77 -0.98
N TYR A 65 -7.10 17.74 -1.90
CA TYR A 65 -6.88 17.57 -3.34
C TYR A 65 -7.49 18.75 -4.11
N GLU A 66 -6.67 19.42 -4.91
CA GLU A 66 -7.10 20.55 -5.75
C GLU A 66 -7.61 20.05 -7.11
N LEU A 67 -8.84 20.43 -7.47
CA LEU A 67 -9.44 20.14 -8.76
C LEU A 67 -8.99 21.17 -9.81
N GLU A 68 -9.07 20.80 -11.09
CA GLU A 68 -8.67 21.68 -12.22
C GLU A 68 -9.43 23.01 -12.28
N ASP A 69 -10.60 23.10 -11.64
CA ASP A 69 -11.42 24.31 -11.54
C ASP A 69 -11.16 25.14 -10.28
N GLY A 70 -10.09 24.83 -9.52
CA GLY A 70 -9.63 25.55 -8.34
C GLY A 70 -10.46 25.27 -7.08
N ARG A 71 -11.32 24.25 -7.10
CA ARG A 71 -12.01 23.77 -5.90
C ARG A 71 -11.11 22.78 -5.16
N GLU A 72 -11.00 22.95 -3.85
CA GLU A 72 -10.31 22.00 -2.99
C GLU A 72 -11.31 21.00 -2.40
N VAL A 73 -10.96 19.72 -2.46
CA VAL A 73 -11.70 18.64 -1.82
C VAL A 73 -10.84 18.07 -0.70
N ILE A 74 -11.36 18.11 0.52
CA ILE A 74 -10.77 17.44 1.65
C ILE A 74 -11.21 15.97 1.61
N VAL A 75 -10.26 15.06 1.65
CA VAL A 75 -10.46 13.62 1.64
C VAL A 75 -9.94 13.08 2.97
N THR A 76 -10.85 12.53 3.78
CA THR A 76 -10.44 11.89 5.04
C THR A 76 -9.98 10.46 4.81
N ASP A 77 -9.15 9.94 5.72
CA ASP A 77 -8.72 8.54 5.68
C ASP A 77 -9.92 7.58 5.77
N GLU A 78 -10.99 7.98 6.47
CA GLU A 78 -12.22 7.20 6.62
C GLU A 78 -13.00 7.08 5.31
N GLU A 79 -13.04 8.14 4.50
CA GLU A 79 -13.65 8.13 3.17
C GLU A 79 -12.86 7.24 2.20
N LEU A 80 -11.53 7.28 2.28
CA LEU A 80 -10.66 6.40 1.50
C LEU A 80 -10.86 4.93 1.90
N ASP A 81 -10.95 4.64 3.19
CA ASP A 81 -11.20 3.30 3.71
C ASP A 81 -12.60 2.79 3.34
N ALA A 82 -13.62 3.66 3.34
CA ALA A 82 -14.97 3.32 2.90
C ALA A 82 -15.07 3.02 1.40
N LEU A 83 -14.23 3.68 0.59
CA LEU A 83 -14.11 3.44 -0.85
C LEU A 83 -13.23 2.22 -1.19
N ALA A 84 -12.42 1.74 -0.23
CA ALA A 84 -11.56 0.61 -0.46
C ALA A 84 -12.39 -0.61 -0.88
N PRO A 85 -12.08 -1.24 -2.03
CA PRO A 85 -12.79 -2.43 -2.45
C PRO A 85 -12.70 -3.49 -1.34
N ARG A 86 -13.81 -4.20 -1.11
CA ARG A 86 -13.87 -5.27 -0.10
C ARG A 86 -12.69 -6.20 -0.30
N ARG A 87 -11.79 -6.26 0.69
CA ARG A 87 -10.66 -7.19 0.69
C ARG A 87 -11.19 -8.61 0.83
N THR A 88 -11.56 -9.23 -0.30
CA THR A 88 -11.87 -10.65 -0.32
C THR A 88 -10.56 -11.41 -0.11
N ARG A 89 -10.54 -12.27 0.91
CA ARG A 89 -9.40 -13.18 1.15
C ARG A 89 -9.48 -14.41 0.24
N THR A 90 -10.20 -14.30 -0.87
CA THR A 90 -10.47 -15.39 -1.80
C THR A 90 -10.14 -14.94 -3.20
N ILE A 91 -9.32 -15.74 -3.87
CA ILE A 91 -8.97 -15.59 -5.28
C ILE A 91 -9.73 -16.70 -6.02
N GLU A 92 -10.56 -16.33 -6.99
CA GLU A 92 -11.30 -17.27 -7.83
C GLU A 92 -10.52 -17.58 -9.09
N ILE A 93 -10.35 -18.86 -9.42
CA ILE A 93 -9.74 -19.31 -10.67
C ILE A 93 -10.85 -19.41 -11.71
N GLU A 94 -10.83 -18.51 -12.69
CA GLU A 94 -11.81 -18.49 -13.78
C GLU A 94 -11.54 -19.60 -14.80
N GLN A 95 -10.27 -19.82 -15.17
CA GLN A 95 -9.88 -20.81 -16.17
C GLN A 95 -8.41 -21.23 -16.04
N PHE A 96 -8.08 -22.38 -16.63
CA PHE A 96 -6.72 -22.84 -16.84
C PHE A 96 -6.44 -22.79 -18.34
N ILE A 97 -5.38 -22.09 -18.72
CA ILE A 97 -4.96 -21.88 -20.11
C ILE A 97 -3.49 -22.30 -20.28
N ASP A 98 -3.11 -22.63 -21.50
CA ASP A 98 -1.71 -22.88 -21.83
C ASP A 98 -0.92 -21.57 -21.85
N LEU A 99 0.35 -21.63 -21.45
CA LEU A 99 1.21 -20.43 -21.36
C LEU A 99 1.30 -19.67 -22.69
N GLY A 100 1.26 -20.39 -23.83
CA GLY A 100 1.30 -19.80 -25.16
C GLY A 100 0.03 -19.04 -25.55
N GLU A 101 -1.05 -19.15 -24.78
CA GLU A 101 -2.30 -18.39 -24.97
C GLU A 101 -2.27 -17.03 -24.28
N VAL A 102 -1.27 -16.79 -23.40
CA VAL A 102 -1.05 -15.49 -22.77
C VAL A 102 -0.11 -14.67 -23.64
N ASP A 103 -0.60 -13.56 -24.21
CA ASP A 103 0.28 -12.62 -24.91
C ASP A 103 1.32 -12.06 -23.93
N PRO A 104 2.62 -12.14 -24.23
CA PRO A 104 3.69 -11.62 -23.36
C PRO A 104 3.53 -10.15 -22.97
N ILE A 105 2.76 -9.35 -23.71
CA ILE A 105 2.43 -7.97 -23.32
C ILE A 105 1.72 -7.88 -21.96
N TYR A 106 1.03 -8.94 -21.54
CA TYR A 106 0.36 -9.03 -20.25
C TYR A 106 1.28 -9.50 -19.12
N PHE A 107 2.53 -9.87 -19.41
CA PHE A 107 3.51 -10.13 -18.36
C PHE A 107 4.00 -8.80 -17.77
N ASP A 108 3.97 -8.69 -16.44
CA ASP A 108 4.52 -7.52 -15.76
C ASP A 108 6.01 -7.39 -16.09
N ALA A 109 6.41 -6.19 -16.53
CA ALA A 109 7.77 -5.88 -16.96
C ALA A 109 8.76 -5.75 -15.79
N ARG A 110 8.29 -5.82 -14.53
CA ARG A 110 9.15 -5.83 -13.33
C ARG A 110 9.80 -7.18 -13.03
N GLY A 111 10.27 -7.86 -14.08
CA GLY A 111 11.15 -9.02 -13.99
C GLY A 111 12.61 -8.58 -14.18
N GLY A 112 13.19 -7.97 -13.15
CA GLY A 112 14.60 -7.59 -13.07
C GLY A 112 14.98 -7.25 -11.65
#